data_AF-M5GGW9-F1
#
_entry.id   AF-M5GGW9-F1
#
_cell.length_a   1.000
_cell.length_b   1.000
_cell.length_c   1.000
_cell.angle_alpha   90.00
_cell.angle_beta   90.00
_cell.angle_gamma   90.00
#
_symmetry.space_group_name_H-M   'P 1'
#
loop_
_entity.id
_entity.type
_entity.pdbx_description
1 polymer ?
#
loop_
_entity_poly.entity_id
_entity_poly.type
_entity_poly.pdbx_seq_one_letter_code
_entity_poly.pdbx_strand_id
1 'polypeptide(L)'
;MKFVALLSGGKDSCYNIAHCQKWGHELICAATLSPPQGKDEIDSFMYQTVGQDAIEFVARALEVPLVRRTIEGQAVEQGAEYGTRAGTSQISADQQGVLGDETEDLFELLTHVKRQFPNVEAVSVGAILSTYQRVRVEHVCRRLQLTPLAYLWQRGQVELLAEMVESGVDAILIKVAGIGLTPQHLGKSLAEMQPTLLKLASTHRLYGAHPCGEGGEYETLTLDCPSFRHRIELTDTETVIHSDADFASVAYLRVKNARLLPKELEHVEIPAPPMLSEEAQVLVQTPLPTRHDPAVQPQYREPTTSPDSAHRVHPRLLTGLPSVCVKGGWLSIGNVQYVPSTPSEQQKLTLDMEAQACFEIINHHLNDHGFTLADIGQISLFISTMDIFTSINAIYSTYFGTSPPTRACVGVDLPSPVRIRMDIIACNKPHRIALHVQGLSYWAPANIGPYSQAADECVFVSGQIALNPPTMALADESLLVQAALSFQHLDRVVQAFHTSGGGWTGRALCAVCWTASVDDLRPATILWKANLDYKACAYLICCSVINSYHRVSDHHQSYSPLLKNCREKRDSKRS
;
A
#
# COMPACT_ATOMS: atom_id res chain seq x y z
N MET A 1 -12.75 4.60 10.76
CA MET A 1 -11.95 5.84 10.78
C MET A 1 -12.76 6.98 10.21
N LYS A 2 -12.51 8.19 10.69
CA LYS A 2 -13.05 9.42 10.12
C LYS A 2 -12.12 9.93 9.03
N PHE A 3 -12.64 10.25 7.86
CA PHE A 3 -11.81 10.59 6.70
C PHE A 3 -12.20 11.89 6.00
N VAL A 4 -11.20 12.52 5.38
CA VAL A 4 -11.37 13.57 4.38
C VAL A 4 -11.28 12.97 2.98
N ALA A 5 -12.15 13.39 2.07
CA ALA A 5 -12.06 12.98 0.67
C ALA A 5 -11.25 14.01 -0.14
N LEU A 6 -10.16 13.57 -0.81
CA LEU A 6 -9.56 14.35 -1.88
C LEU A 6 -10.50 14.31 -3.08
N LEU A 7 -11.22 15.40 -3.28
CA LEU A 7 -12.35 15.46 -4.19
C LEU A 7 -11.97 16.16 -5.48
N SER A 8 -11.97 15.43 -6.60
CA SER A 8 -11.83 16.01 -7.94
C SER A 8 -13.17 16.29 -8.61
N GLY A 9 -14.27 15.73 -8.08
CA GLY A 9 -15.59 15.74 -8.71
C GLY A 9 -15.78 14.63 -9.76
N GLY A 10 -14.70 14.00 -10.22
CA GLY A 10 -14.76 12.89 -11.18
C GLY A 10 -15.22 11.56 -10.58
N LYS A 11 -15.45 10.60 -11.47
CA LYS A 11 -15.97 9.26 -11.17
C LYS A 11 -15.13 8.53 -10.12
N ASP A 12 -13.80 8.63 -10.19
CA ASP A 12 -12.91 7.83 -9.36
C ASP A 12 -12.90 8.33 -7.90
N SER A 13 -12.84 9.64 -7.72
CA SER A 13 -12.92 10.25 -6.38
C SER A 13 -14.27 9.95 -5.71
N CYS A 14 -15.38 10.03 -6.46
CA CYS A 14 -16.72 9.77 -5.94
C CYS A 14 -16.96 8.28 -5.66
N TYR A 15 -16.47 7.39 -6.51
CA TYR A 15 -16.61 5.94 -6.31
C TYR A 15 -15.74 5.43 -5.15
N ASN A 16 -14.53 5.98 -4.97
CA ASN A 16 -13.70 5.63 -3.82
C ASN A 16 -14.33 6.06 -2.48
N ILE A 17 -15.07 7.17 -2.43
CA ILE A 17 -15.87 7.57 -1.25
C ILE A 17 -16.89 6.48 -0.90
N ALA A 18 -17.59 5.92 -1.91
CA ALA A 18 -18.57 4.85 -1.71
C ALA A 18 -17.90 3.59 -1.12
N HIS A 19 -16.71 3.21 -1.60
CA HIS A 19 -15.93 2.13 -1.01
C HIS A 19 -15.48 2.41 0.43
N CYS A 20 -15.07 3.65 0.73
CA CYS A 20 -14.73 4.05 2.09
C CYS A 20 -15.94 3.87 3.03
N GLN A 21 -17.12 4.30 2.60
CA GLN A 21 -18.36 4.13 3.37
C GLN A 21 -18.76 2.65 3.52
N LYS A 22 -18.59 1.82 2.48
CA LYS A 22 -18.81 0.35 2.54
C LYS A 22 -17.99 -0.31 3.65
N TRP A 23 -16.74 0.13 3.83
CA TRP A 23 -15.86 -0.38 4.90
C TRP A 23 -16.06 0.32 6.26
N GLY A 24 -17.15 1.07 6.42
CA GLY A 24 -17.53 1.68 7.68
C GLY A 24 -16.72 2.93 8.04
N HIS A 25 -16.04 3.55 7.08
CA HIS A 25 -15.39 4.83 7.29
C HIS A 25 -16.41 5.98 7.17
N GLU A 26 -16.24 7.02 7.99
CA GLU A 26 -17.16 8.16 8.08
C GLU A 26 -16.55 9.37 7.36
N LEU A 27 -17.24 9.87 6.32
CA LEU A 27 -16.83 11.06 5.58
C LEU A 27 -17.11 12.31 6.43
N ILE A 28 -16.07 13.10 6.73
CA ILE A 28 -16.17 14.32 7.56
C ILE A 28 -16.19 15.58 6.71
N CYS A 29 -15.33 15.64 5.70
CA CYS A 29 -15.21 16.78 4.80
C CYS A 29 -14.63 16.36 3.45
N ALA A 30 -14.80 17.21 2.46
CA ALA A 30 -14.10 17.15 1.19
C ALA A 30 -12.98 18.19 1.17
N ALA A 31 -11.88 17.88 0.48
CA ALA A 31 -10.78 18.79 0.28
C ALA A 31 -10.34 18.77 -1.18
N THR A 32 -10.05 19.94 -1.75
CA THR A 32 -9.57 20.06 -3.14
C THR A 32 -8.49 21.12 -3.24
N LEU A 33 -7.55 20.88 -4.14
CA LEU A 33 -6.65 21.89 -4.68
C LEU A 33 -7.24 22.41 -5.99
N SER A 34 -7.08 23.71 -6.23
CA SER A 34 -7.64 24.37 -7.41
C SER A 34 -6.57 25.22 -8.10
N PRO A 35 -6.64 25.37 -9.43
CA PRO A 35 -5.70 26.22 -10.15
C PRO A 35 -5.85 27.69 -9.72
N PRO A 36 -4.82 28.53 -9.94
CA PRO A 36 -4.90 29.98 -9.72
C PRO A 36 -6.03 30.62 -10.54
N GLN A 37 -6.64 31.68 -10.02
CA GLN A 37 -7.73 32.39 -10.70
C GLN A 37 -7.33 32.80 -12.13
N GLY A 38 -8.21 32.51 -13.10
CA GLY A 38 -8.02 32.84 -14.52
C GLY A 38 -7.22 31.81 -15.33
N LYS A 39 -6.81 30.68 -14.72
CA LYS A 39 -6.28 29.52 -15.44
C LYS A 39 -7.23 28.34 -15.28
N ASP A 40 -7.87 27.95 -16.38
CA ASP A 40 -8.81 26.81 -16.40
C ASP A 40 -8.07 25.47 -16.54
N GLU A 41 -6.83 25.49 -17.04
CA GLU A 41 -5.99 24.31 -17.23
C GLU A 41 -4.53 24.67 -16.86
N ILE A 42 -3.91 23.81 -16.06
CA ILE A 42 -2.48 23.84 -15.75
C ILE A 42 -1.92 22.43 -15.96
N ASP A 43 -0.66 22.34 -16.38
CA ASP A 43 0.07 21.07 -16.50
C ASP A 43 0.42 20.51 -15.11
N SER A 44 -0.58 19.96 -14.41
CA SER A 44 -0.40 19.22 -13.15
C SER A 44 -0.53 17.72 -13.41
N PHE A 45 0.43 16.95 -12.91
CA PHE A 45 0.36 15.48 -12.95
C PHE A 45 -0.50 14.92 -11.80
N MET A 46 -0.80 15.74 -10.81
CA MET A 46 -1.44 15.30 -9.57
C MET A 46 -2.94 15.60 -9.53
N TYR A 47 -3.40 16.72 -10.08
CA TYR A 47 -4.76 17.21 -9.85
C TYR A 47 -5.57 17.41 -11.12
N GLN A 48 -6.85 17.05 -11.04
CA GLN A 48 -7.84 17.39 -12.05
C GLN A 48 -8.13 18.90 -12.00
N THR A 49 -7.92 19.60 -13.10
CA THR A 49 -8.11 21.06 -13.18
C THR A 49 -9.43 21.44 -13.85
N VAL A 50 -9.93 20.61 -14.77
CA VAL A 50 -11.21 20.83 -15.44
C VAL A 50 -12.37 20.36 -14.56
N GLY A 51 -13.45 21.13 -14.53
CA GLY A 51 -14.64 20.84 -13.72
C GLY A 51 -14.59 21.36 -12.28
N GLN A 52 -13.54 22.11 -11.92
CA GLN A 52 -13.40 22.73 -10.60
C GLN A 52 -14.56 23.68 -10.24
N ASP A 53 -15.20 24.29 -11.24
CA ASP A 53 -16.40 25.12 -11.07
C ASP A 53 -17.57 24.33 -10.47
N ALA A 54 -17.62 23.02 -10.72
CA ALA A 54 -18.72 22.15 -10.28
C ALA A 54 -18.45 21.44 -8.94
N ILE A 55 -17.22 21.46 -8.42
CA ILE A 55 -16.84 20.70 -7.21
C ILE A 55 -17.63 21.15 -5.97
N GLU A 56 -17.99 22.44 -5.88
CA GLU A 56 -18.82 22.92 -4.78
C GLU A 56 -20.20 22.24 -4.78
N PHE A 57 -20.79 21.99 -5.95
CA PHE A 57 -22.04 21.25 -6.05
C PHE A 57 -21.87 19.79 -5.63
N VAL A 58 -20.73 19.18 -5.94
CA VAL A 58 -20.42 17.80 -5.50
C VAL A 58 -20.30 17.72 -3.97
N ALA A 59 -19.58 18.66 -3.34
CA ALA A 59 -19.47 18.70 -1.87
C ALA A 59 -20.83 18.95 -1.20
N ARG A 60 -21.66 19.83 -1.77
CA ARG A 60 -23.02 20.08 -1.28
C ARG A 60 -23.94 18.87 -1.50
N ALA A 61 -23.80 18.15 -2.62
CA ALA A 61 -24.52 16.92 -2.88
C ALA A 61 -24.17 15.81 -1.88
N LEU A 62 -22.92 15.76 -1.43
CA LEU A 62 -22.45 14.89 -0.35
C LEU A 62 -22.84 15.36 1.06
N GLU A 63 -23.35 16.59 1.21
CA GLU A 63 -23.64 17.27 2.49
C GLU A 63 -22.42 17.40 3.42
N VAL A 64 -21.26 17.71 2.86
CA VAL A 64 -20.03 17.87 3.64
C VAL A 64 -19.36 19.23 3.42
N PRO A 65 -18.65 19.78 4.41
CA PRO A 65 -17.83 20.97 4.23
C PRO A 65 -16.76 20.74 3.15
N LEU A 66 -16.52 21.76 2.33
CA LEU A 66 -15.44 21.77 1.34
C LEU A 66 -14.30 22.68 1.83
N VAL A 67 -13.10 22.11 1.95
CA VAL A 67 -11.86 22.86 2.19
C VAL A 67 -11.13 23.01 0.85
N ARG A 68 -10.83 24.25 0.46
CA ARG A 68 -10.19 24.53 -0.82
C ARG A 68 -8.91 25.35 -0.61
N ARG A 69 -7.86 25.00 -1.35
CA ARG A 69 -6.63 25.80 -1.47
C ARG A 69 -6.22 25.94 -2.94
N THR A 70 -5.44 26.96 -3.23
CA THR A 70 -4.87 27.18 -4.56
C THR A 70 -3.54 26.44 -4.69
N ILE A 71 -3.28 25.89 -5.88
CA ILE A 71 -2.00 25.29 -6.25
C ILE A 71 -1.02 26.42 -6.53
N GLU A 72 0.09 26.44 -5.79
CA GLU A 72 1.17 27.42 -5.95
C GLU A 72 2.46 26.74 -6.44
N GLY A 73 2.67 25.48 -6.06
CA GLY A 73 3.80 24.66 -6.46
C GLY A 73 3.74 24.19 -7.91
N GLN A 74 4.84 23.58 -8.35
CA GLN A 74 5.00 22.96 -9.67
C GLN A 74 5.34 21.47 -9.51
N ALA A 75 5.25 20.68 -10.57
CA ALA A 75 5.74 19.29 -10.56
C ALA A 75 7.28 19.25 -10.62
N VAL A 76 7.95 19.51 -9.48
CA VAL A 76 9.41 19.64 -9.39
C VAL A 76 10.06 18.26 -9.29
N GLU A 77 9.69 17.48 -8.28
CA GLU A 77 10.15 16.10 -8.15
C GLU A 77 9.19 15.23 -8.97
N GLN A 78 9.71 14.56 -9.99
CA GLN A 78 8.92 13.70 -10.89
C GLN A 78 9.29 12.22 -10.78
N GLY A 79 10.25 11.89 -9.92
CA GLY A 79 10.67 10.52 -9.66
C GLY A 79 9.58 9.63 -9.06
N ALA A 80 9.92 8.34 -9.00
CA ALA A 80 9.12 7.29 -8.36
C ALA A 80 9.15 7.36 -6.81
N GLU A 81 9.96 8.26 -6.24
CA GLU A 81 10.07 8.52 -4.82
C GLU A 81 9.89 10.02 -4.55
N TYR A 82 9.47 10.36 -3.34
CA TYR A 82 9.35 11.75 -2.90
C TYR A 82 9.91 11.88 -1.47
N GLY A 83 10.82 12.84 -1.25
CA GLY A 83 11.50 13.07 0.02
C GLY A 83 12.85 12.34 0.18
N THR A 84 13.46 12.42 1.37
CA THR A 84 14.81 11.90 1.65
C THR A 84 14.82 10.54 2.35
N ARG A 85 15.79 9.71 1.96
CA ARG A 85 16.05 8.38 2.54
C ARG A 85 16.81 8.43 3.87
N ALA A 86 17.49 9.54 4.16
CA ALA A 86 18.25 9.70 5.40
C ALA A 86 17.32 9.64 6.62
N GLY A 87 17.80 9.06 7.72
CA GLY A 87 17.05 8.91 8.97
C GLY A 87 16.51 10.22 9.53
N THR A 88 15.38 10.11 10.25
CA THR A 88 14.58 11.26 10.71
C THR A 88 15.12 11.95 11.96
N SER A 89 16.16 11.40 12.60
CA SER A 89 16.72 11.91 13.86
C SER A 89 17.37 13.31 13.75
N GLN A 90 17.53 13.87 12.54
CA GLN A 90 18.07 15.23 12.34
C GLN A 90 17.18 16.18 11.52
N ILE A 91 16.01 15.75 11.02
CA ILE A 91 15.17 16.56 10.11
C ILE A 91 13.71 16.57 10.61
N SER A 92 13.20 17.76 10.95
CA SER A 92 11.79 17.95 11.34
C SER A 92 10.85 17.53 10.21
N ALA A 93 9.65 17.03 10.54
CA ALA A 93 8.65 16.60 9.55
C ALA A 93 8.33 17.66 8.47
N ASP A 94 8.47 18.95 8.81
CA ASP A 94 8.25 20.10 7.91
C ASP A 94 9.38 20.29 6.88
N GLN A 95 10.55 19.70 7.09
CA GLN A 95 11.73 19.82 6.23
C GLN A 95 11.94 18.59 5.31
N GLN A 96 11.00 17.66 5.28
CA GLN A 96 11.07 16.45 4.43
C GLN A 96 10.46 16.64 3.04
N GLY A 97 9.82 17.78 2.78
CA GLY A 97 9.22 18.15 1.51
C GLY A 97 10.21 18.72 0.49
N VAL A 98 9.79 18.82 -0.76
CA VAL A 98 10.55 19.51 -1.82
C VAL A 98 9.99 20.93 -1.97
N LEU A 99 10.82 21.94 -1.71
CA LEU A 99 10.39 23.34 -1.73
C LEU A 99 9.87 23.72 -3.13
N GLY A 100 8.65 24.28 -3.17
CA GLY A 100 8.01 24.73 -4.41
C GLY A 100 7.34 23.61 -5.22
N ASP A 101 7.25 22.40 -4.67
CA ASP A 101 6.58 21.27 -5.33
C ASP A 101 5.06 21.24 -5.01
N GLU A 102 4.25 20.82 -5.98
CA GLU A 102 2.78 20.71 -5.86
C GLU A 102 2.31 19.73 -4.77
N THR A 103 3.19 18.84 -4.31
CA THR A 103 2.94 17.94 -3.17
C THR A 103 2.87 18.70 -1.84
N GLU A 104 3.61 19.81 -1.70
CA GLU A 104 3.58 20.61 -0.47
C GLU A 104 2.29 21.43 -0.35
N ASP A 105 1.65 21.76 -1.47
CA ASP A 105 0.30 22.35 -1.45
C ASP A 105 -0.73 21.37 -0.85
N LEU A 106 -0.58 20.07 -1.13
CA LEU A 106 -1.41 19.03 -0.52
C LEU A 106 -1.12 18.88 0.97
N PHE A 107 0.16 18.96 1.36
CA PHE A 107 0.56 18.96 2.77
C PHE A 107 -0.10 20.11 3.53
N GLU A 108 -0.05 21.32 2.98
CA GLU A 108 -0.68 22.51 3.57
C GLU A 108 -2.21 22.42 3.61
N LEU A 109 -2.84 21.88 2.55
CA LEU A 109 -4.28 21.62 2.51
C LEU A 109 -4.69 20.65 3.63
N LEU A 110 -4.03 19.49 3.72
CA LEU A 110 -4.38 18.49 4.73
C LEU A 110 -4.00 18.92 6.15
N THR A 111 -2.96 19.75 6.31
CA THR A 111 -2.64 20.41 7.58
C THR A 111 -3.78 21.33 8.01
N HIS A 112 -4.34 22.12 7.09
CA HIS A 112 -5.50 22.96 7.37
C HIS A 112 -6.74 22.12 7.73
N VAL A 113 -6.99 21.04 6.98
CA VAL A 113 -8.07 20.08 7.29
C VAL A 113 -7.91 19.52 8.70
N LYS A 114 -6.73 19.07 9.12
CA LYS A 114 -6.50 18.56 10.49
C LYS A 114 -6.70 19.63 11.55
N ARG A 115 -6.36 20.89 11.28
CA ARG A 115 -6.64 22.01 12.21
C ARG A 115 -8.13 22.25 12.38
N GLN A 116 -8.90 22.19 11.29
CA GLN A 116 -10.36 22.41 11.31
C GLN A 116 -11.14 21.18 11.81
N PHE A 117 -10.65 19.98 11.50
CA PHE A 117 -11.26 18.69 11.85
C PHE A 117 -10.21 17.78 12.52
N PRO A 118 -9.90 17.99 13.82
CA PRO A 118 -8.81 17.28 14.52
C PRO A 118 -9.00 15.78 14.67
N ASN A 119 -10.21 15.28 14.43
CA ASN A 119 -10.58 13.86 14.51
C ASN A 119 -10.44 13.13 13.17
N VAL A 120 -9.95 13.79 12.11
CA VAL A 120 -9.65 13.12 10.84
C VAL A 120 -8.43 12.23 11.01
N GLU A 121 -8.59 10.96 10.63
CA GLU A 121 -7.59 9.90 10.77
C GLU A 121 -7.11 9.39 9.40
N ALA A 122 -7.87 9.67 8.33
CA ALA A 122 -7.64 9.08 7.03
C ALA A 122 -7.96 10.02 5.86
N VAL A 123 -7.42 9.71 4.68
CA VAL A 123 -7.58 10.47 3.43
C VAL A 123 -8.04 9.53 2.33
N SER A 124 -9.21 9.78 1.74
CA SER A 124 -9.72 9.03 0.58
C SER A 124 -9.10 9.56 -0.72
N VAL A 125 -8.59 8.65 -1.55
CA VAL A 125 -7.89 8.95 -2.81
C VAL A 125 -8.43 8.08 -3.94
N GLY A 126 -8.89 8.71 -5.03
CA GLY A 126 -9.44 8.03 -6.20
C GLY A 126 -8.42 7.56 -7.24
N ALA A 127 -7.13 7.41 -6.91
CA ALA A 127 -6.12 7.01 -7.88
C ALA A 127 -6.22 5.50 -8.20
N ILE A 128 -6.19 5.12 -9.49
CA ILE A 128 -6.28 3.72 -9.92
C ILE A 128 -4.90 3.14 -10.23
N LEU A 129 -4.11 3.76 -11.12
CA LEU A 129 -2.78 3.25 -11.53
C LEU A 129 -1.62 4.24 -11.40
N SER A 130 -1.89 5.54 -11.22
CA SER A 130 -0.83 6.55 -11.08
C SER A 130 0.06 6.37 -9.84
N THR A 131 1.25 5.79 -10.03
CA THR A 131 2.26 5.69 -8.95
C THR A 131 2.72 7.07 -8.49
N TYR A 132 2.74 8.06 -9.40
CA TYR A 132 3.08 9.44 -9.10
C TYR A 132 2.16 10.01 -8.02
N GLN A 133 0.84 9.91 -8.21
CA GLN A 133 -0.16 10.41 -7.25
C GLN A 133 -0.07 9.64 -5.93
N ARG A 134 0.01 8.31 -5.98
CA ARG A 134 0.04 7.48 -4.77
C ARG A 134 1.21 7.83 -3.86
N VAL A 135 2.44 7.86 -4.39
CA VAL A 135 3.65 8.09 -3.58
C VAL A 135 3.61 9.43 -2.87
N ARG A 136 3.13 10.48 -3.54
CA ARG A 136 3.02 11.84 -2.98
C ARG A 136 1.95 11.93 -1.90
N VAL A 137 0.76 11.34 -2.14
CA VAL A 137 -0.29 11.32 -1.12
C VAL A 137 0.14 10.49 0.10
N GLU A 138 0.75 9.33 -0.09
CA GLU A 138 1.31 8.51 0.99
C GLU A 138 2.39 9.28 1.77
N HIS A 139 3.26 10.00 1.08
CA HIS A 139 4.29 10.83 1.73
C HIS A 139 3.67 11.90 2.65
N VAL A 140 2.67 12.63 2.16
CA VAL A 140 1.94 13.65 2.95
C VAL A 140 1.20 13.00 4.11
N CYS A 141 0.49 11.90 3.87
CA CYS A 141 -0.25 11.17 4.89
C CYS A 141 0.67 10.69 6.02
N ARG A 142 1.85 10.17 5.68
CA ARG A 142 2.87 9.76 6.65
C ARG A 142 3.32 10.92 7.54
N ARG A 143 3.63 12.09 6.96
CA ARG A 143 4.03 13.29 7.72
C ARG A 143 2.93 13.78 8.65
N LEU A 144 1.67 13.63 8.24
CA LEU A 144 0.49 14.05 9.00
C LEU A 144 -0.12 12.96 9.88
N GLN A 145 0.46 11.76 9.93
CA GLN A 145 -0.10 10.60 10.63
C GLN A 145 -1.56 10.32 10.22
N LEU A 146 -1.82 10.30 8.91
CA LEU A 146 -3.10 9.95 8.31
C LEU A 146 -2.97 8.61 7.56
N THR A 147 -4.05 7.85 7.48
CA THR A 147 -4.12 6.61 6.69
C THR A 147 -4.71 6.89 5.31
N PRO A 148 -4.00 6.60 4.21
CA PRO A 148 -4.59 6.66 2.87
C PRO A 148 -5.63 5.54 2.67
N LEU A 149 -6.78 5.88 2.08
CA LEU A 149 -7.84 4.94 1.68
C LEU A 149 -7.93 4.98 0.15
N ALA A 150 -7.29 4.02 -0.51
CA ALA A 150 -7.12 3.96 -1.96
C ALA A 150 -7.68 2.62 -2.49
N TYR A 151 -9.00 2.42 -2.35
CA TYR A 151 -9.65 1.16 -2.70
C TYR A 151 -9.61 0.84 -4.18
N LEU A 152 -9.51 1.86 -5.05
CA LEU A 152 -9.47 1.64 -6.50
C LEU A 152 -8.06 1.29 -7.02
N TRP A 153 -7.04 1.40 -6.16
CA TRP A 153 -5.65 1.20 -6.55
C TRP A 153 -5.39 -0.22 -7.09
N GLN A 154 -4.76 -0.30 -8.27
CA GLN A 154 -4.42 -1.54 -8.98
C GLN A 154 -5.63 -2.44 -9.32
N ARG A 155 -6.86 -1.91 -9.31
CA ARG A 155 -8.05 -2.62 -9.82
C ARG A 155 -8.01 -2.73 -11.35
N GLY A 156 -8.60 -3.79 -11.89
CA GLY A 156 -8.76 -3.96 -13.34
C GLY A 156 -9.71 -2.92 -13.93
N GLN A 157 -9.22 -2.06 -14.83
CA GLN A 157 -10.01 -0.90 -15.31
C GLN A 157 -11.30 -1.27 -16.05
N VAL A 158 -11.34 -2.40 -16.77
CA VAL A 158 -12.54 -2.84 -17.50
C VAL A 158 -13.65 -3.25 -16.52
N GLU A 159 -13.29 -4.08 -15.55
CA GLU A 159 -14.19 -4.48 -14.45
C GLU A 159 -14.63 -3.25 -13.66
N LEU A 160 -13.69 -2.39 -13.27
CA LEU A 160 -13.97 -1.20 -12.48
C LEU A 160 -14.94 -0.23 -13.18
N LEU A 161 -14.78 -0.02 -14.49
CA LEU A 161 -15.70 0.81 -15.28
C LEU A 161 -17.10 0.21 -15.30
N ALA A 162 -17.23 -1.11 -15.42
CA ALA A 162 -18.53 -1.79 -15.35
C ALA A 162 -19.16 -1.67 -13.96
N GLU A 163 -18.39 -1.92 -12.90
CA GLU A 163 -18.83 -1.77 -11.52
C GLU A 163 -19.35 -0.36 -11.22
N MET A 164 -18.66 0.69 -11.70
CA MET A 164 -19.10 2.08 -11.53
C MET A 164 -20.48 2.31 -12.17
N VAL A 165 -20.67 1.86 -13.41
CA VAL A 165 -21.94 2.01 -14.14
C VAL A 165 -23.06 1.23 -13.46
N GLU A 166 -22.81 -0.03 -13.09
CA GLU A 166 -23.78 -0.90 -12.42
C GLU A 166 -24.14 -0.42 -11.01
N SER A 167 -23.20 0.22 -10.32
CA SER A 167 -23.42 0.83 -8.99
C SER A 167 -24.13 2.18 -9.06
N GLY A 168 -24.54 2.65 -10.24
CA GLY A 168 -25.24 3.92 -10.40
C GLY A 168 -24.37 5.16 -10.20
N VAL A 169 -23.08 5.09 -10.57
CA VAL A 169 -22.24 6.29 -10.71
C VAL A 169 -22.64 7.01 -12.01
N ASP A 170 -23.55 7.97 -11.90
CA ASP A 170 -23.97 8.85 -12.98
C ASP A 170 -22.94 9.97 -13.16
N ALA A 171 -21.90 9.69 -13.95
CA ALA A 171 -20.87 10.65 -14.31
C ALA A 171 -20.90 10.96 -15.80
N ILE A 172 -20.66 12.22 -16.17
CA ILE A 172 -20.58 12.65 -17.57
C ILE A 172 -19.13 12.98 -17.95
N LEU A 173 -18.79 12.84 -19.24
CA LEU A 173 -17.52 13.31 -19.77
C LEU A 173 -17.51 14.84 -19.83
N ILE A 174 -16.54 15.47 -19.17
CA ILE A 174 -16.34 16.93 -19.15
C ILE A 174 -15.04 17.36 -19.83
N LYS A 175 -14.15 16.43 -20.16
CA LYS A 175 -12.96 16.68 -20.97
C LYS A 175 -12.73 15.49 -21.88
N VAL A 176 -12.26 15.76 -23.09
CA VAL A 176 -11.73 14.75 -24.01
C VAL A 176 -10.41 15.23 -24.57
N ALA A 177 -9.42 14.35 -24.56
CA ALA A 177 -8.07 14.60 -25.08
C ALA A 177 -7.44 13.34 -25.73
N GLY A 178 -8.14 12.22 -25.76
CA GLY A 178 -7.67 10.95 -26.32
C GLY A 178 -8.07 10.71 -27.78
N ILE A 179 -7.23 9.99 -28.52
CA ILE A 179 -7.53 9.54 -29.89
C ILE A 179 -8.83 8.74 -29.90
N GLY A 180 -9.74 9.09 -30.83
CA GLY A 180 -11.04 8.46 -30.95
C GLY A 180 -12.12 9.03 -30.03
N LEU A 181 -11.77 9.99 -29.17
CA LEU A 181 -12.73 10.84 -28.47
C LEU A 181 -12.81 12.21 -29.17
N THR A 182 -14.02 12.72 -29.31
CA THR A 182 -14.31 13.97 -30.02
C THR A 182 -15.21 14.86 -29.16
N PRO A 183 -15.33 16.17 -29.47
CA PRO A 183 -16.19 17.07 -28.71
C PRO A 183 -17.65 16.63 -28.60
N GLN A 184 -18.16 15.79 -29.52
CA GLN A 184 -19.52 15.23 -29.45
C GLN A 184 -19.72 14.20 -28.33
N HIS A 185 -18.65 13.78 -27.65
CA HIS A 185 -18.75 12.91 -26.48
C HIS A 185 -18.89 13.68 -25.17
N LEU A 186 -18.63 15.00 -25.16
CA LEU A 186 -18.82 15.83 -23.97
C LEU A 186 -20.30 15.85 -23.56
N GLY A 187 -20.56 15.75 -22.26
CA GLY A 187 -21.90 15.69 -21.68
C GLY A 187 -22.56 14.32 -21.72
N LYS A 188 -22.03 13.33 -22.44
CA LYS A 188 -22.55 11.96 -22.41
C LYS A 188 -22.18 11.27 -21.10
N SER A 189 -23.10 10.45 -20.60
CA SER A 189 -22.89 9.67 -19.39
C SER A 189 -21.85 8.57 -19.59
N LEU A 190 -21.27 8.12 -18.50
CA LEU A 190 -20.30 7.02 -18.47
C LEU A 190 -20.92 5.73 -19.01
N ALA A 191 -22.21 5.49 -18.72
CA ALA A 191 -22.97 4.36 -19.24
C ALA A 191 -23.10 4.40 -20.78
N GLU A 192 -23.46 5.56 -21.34
CA GLU A 192 -23.53 5.75 -22.79
C GLU A 192 -22.16 5.60 -23.46
N MET A 193 -21.09 6.01 -22.77
CA MET A 193 -19.74 5.98 -23.30
C MET A 193 -19.04 4.62 -23.12
N GLN A 194 -19.51 3.77 -22.20
CA GLN A 194 -18.85 2.50 -21.86
C GLN A 194 -18.51 1.63 -23.09
N PRO A 195 -19.41 1.38 -24.07
CA PRO A 195 -19.07 0.57 -25.24
C PRO A 195 -17.94 1.18 -26.08
N THR A 196 -17.95 2.51 -26.22
CA THR A 196 -16.91 3.26 -26.94
C THR A 196 -15.57 3.18 -26.21
N LEU A 197 -15.55 3.37 -24.90
CA LEU A 197 -14.33 3.32 -24.08
C LEU A 197 -13.70 1.91 -24.10
N LEU A 198 -14.52 0.86 -24.00
CA LEU A 198 -14.06 -0.53 -24.11
C LEU A 198 -13.54 -0.86 -25.52
N LYS A 199 -14.22 -0.35 -26.55
CA LYS A 199 -13.74 -0.48 -27.93
C LYS A 199 -12.39 0.22 -28.10
N LEU A 200 -12.23 1.45 -27.60
CA LEU A 200 -10.96 2.18 -27.69
C LEU A 200 -9.85 1.39 -27.00
N ALA A 201 -10.07 0.91 -25.77
CA ALA A 201 -9.09 0.11 -25.04
C ALA A 201 -8.71 -1.20 -25.74
N SER A 202 -9.68 -1.91 -26.33
CA SER A 202 -9.41 -3.17 -27.05
C SER A 202 -8.72 -2.96 -28.41
N THR A 203 -9.12 -1.92 -29.15
CA THR A 203 -8.59 -1.63 -30.49
C THR A 203 -7.19 -1.00 -30.44
N HIS A 204 -6.89 -0.27 -29.36
CA HIS A 204 -5.63 0.45 -29.18
C HIS A 204 -4.67 -0.26 -28.22
N ARG A 205 -4.64 -1.61 -28.20
CA ARG A 205 -3.63 -2.37 -27.43
C ARG A 205 -2.18 -1.93 -27.71
N LEU A 206 -1.91 -1.32 -28.86
CA LEU A 206 -0.61 -0.76 -29.24
C LEU A 206 -0.40 0.70 -28.81
N TYR A 207 -1.45 1.45 -28.46
CA TYR A 207 -1.38 2.87 -28.05
C TYR A 207 -1.75 3.11 -26.57
N GLY A 208 -2.13 2.07 -25.81
CA GLY A 208 -2.23 2.15 -24.35
C GLY A 208 -3.47 2.85 -23.79
N ALA A 209 -4.57 2.95 -24.54
CA ALA A 209 -5.79 3.61 -24.06
C ALA A 209 -6.35 2.96 -22.79
N HIS A 210 -6.56 3.78 -21.76
CA HIS A 210 -7.06 3.38 -20.45
C HIS A 210 -8.59 3.51 -20.39
N PRO A 211 -9.37 2.41 -20.20
CA PRO A 211 -10.82 2.48 -20.12
C PRO A 211 -11.33 3.47 -19.06
N CYS A 212 -10.60 3.61 -17.95
CA CYS A 212 -10.92 4.56 -16.87
C CYS A 212 -10.30 5.95 -17.07
N GLY A 213 -9.65 6.26 -18.21
CA GLY A 213 -9.13 7.60 -18.48
C GLY A 213 -7.86 7.98 -17.69
N GLU A 214 -7.12 6.99 -17.16
CA GLU A 214 -5.91 7.22 -16.36
C GLU A 214 -4.78 7.94 -17.14
N GLY A 215 -4.78 7.85 -18.47
CA GLY A 215 -3.82 8.56 -19.32
C GLY A 215 -4.22 10.01 -19.61
N GLY A 216 -5.28 10.51 -18.98
CA GLY A 216 -5.84 11.83 -19.25
C GLY A 216 -6.67 11.88 -20.53
N GLU A 217 -7.06 10.73 -21.08
CA GLU A 217 -7.83 10.65 -22.33
C GLU A 217 -9.19 11.35 -22.21
N TYR A 218 -9.78 11.33 -21.01
CA TYR A 218 -10.98 12.05 -20.67
C TYR A 218 -11.03 12.33 -19.16
N GLU A 219 -11.79 13.36 -18.79
CA GLU A 219 -12.13 13.64 -17.38
C GLU A 219 -13.65 13.62 -17.22
N THR A 220 -14.11 13.41 -15.98
CA THR A 220 -15.54 13.25 -15.68
C THR A 220 -16.00 14.20 -14.58
N LEU A 221 -17.30 14.45 -14.55
CA LEU A 221 -18.00 15.06 -13.43
C LEU A 221 -19.15 14.13 -13.02
N THR A 222 -19.16 13.76 -11.75
CA THR A 222 -20.21 12.91 -11.17
C THR A 222 -21.41 13.78 -10.82
N LEU A 223 -22.56 13.52 -11.45
CA LEU A 223 -23.82 14.20 -11.22
C LEU A 223 -24.64 13.51 -10.12
N ASP A 224 -24.52 12.19 -10.02
CA ASP A 224 -25.10 11.41 -8.94
C ASP A 224 -24.29 10.14 -8.67
N CYS A 225 -24.27 9.69 -7.41
CA CYS A 225 -23.78 8.37 -7.05
C CYS A 225 -24.42 7.91 -5.73
N PRO A 226 -24.24 6.64 -5.31
CA PRO A 226 -24.83 6.12 -4.07
C PRO A 226 -24.48 6.93 -2.80
N SER A 227 -23.30 7.55 -2.78
CA SER A 227 -22.86 8.37 -1.65
C SER A 227 -23.53 9.75 -1.59
N PHE A 228 -24.17 10.23 -2.66
CA PHE A 228 -24.78 11.55 -2.71
C PHE A 228 -26.15 11.56 -2.02
N ARG A 229 -26.43 12.68 -1.34
CA ARG A 229 -27.73 13.00 -0.74
C ARG A 229 -28.66 13.74 -1.70
N HIS A 230 -28.08 14.40 -2.71
CA HIS A 230 -28.80 15.14 -3.73
C HIS A 230 -28.22 14.84 -5.10
N ARG A 231 -29.06 14.83 -6.13
CA ARG A 231 -28.60 14.76 -7.52
C ARG A 231 -28.24 16.16 -8.02
N ILE A 232 -27.19 16.26 -8.81
CA ILE A 232 -26.79 17.50 -9.48
C ILE A 232 -27.43 17.54 -10.86
N GLU A 233 -28.12 18.63 -11.17
CA GLU A 233 -28.61 18.92 -12.52
C GLU A 233 -27.86 20.14 -13.08
N LEU A 234 -27.21 19.96 -14.22
CA LEU A 234 -26.55 21.05 -14.93
C LEU A 234 -27.59 21.85 -15.71
N THR A 235 -27.64 23.16 -15.49
CA THR A 235 -28.63 24.05 -16.12
C THR A 235 -28.04 24.91 -17.23
N ASP A 236 -26.75 25.21 -17.14
CA ASP A 236 -26.03 25.99 -18.15
C ASP A 236 -24.59 25.49 -18.27
N THR A 237 -24.18 25.17 -19.49
CA THR A 237 -22.87 24.60 -19.82
C THR A 237 -22.36 25.18 -21.13
N GLU A 238 -21.05 25.34 -21.24
CA GLU A 238 -20.38 25.84 -22.45
C GLU A 238 -19.28 24.87 -22.88
N THR A 239 -19.27 24.48 -24.15
CA THR A 239 -18.18 23.69 -24.72
C THR A 239 -17.05 24.61 -25.16
N VAL A 240 -15.86 24.36 -24.64
CA VAL A 240 -14.64 25.10 -24.99
C VAL A 240 -13.68 24.16 -25.73
N ILE A 241 -13.21 24.59 -26.89
CA ILE A 241 -12.20 23.86 -27.70
C ILE A 241 -10.85 24.51 -27.42
N HIS A 242 -9.93 23.77 -26.80
CA HIS A 242 -8.61 24.28 -26.42
C HIS A 242 -7.58 24.10 -27.53
N SER A 243 -7.60 22.94 -28.20
CA SER A 243 -6.82 22.69 -29.41
C SER A 243 -7.64 21.88 -30.40
N ASP A 244 -7.64 22.30 -31.65
CA ASP A 244 -8.29 21.56 -32.74
C ASP A 244 -7.21 21.06 -33.69
N ALA A 245 -6.75 19.84 -33.45
CA ALA A 245 -5.83 19.13 -34.31
C ALA A 245 -6.59 17.97 -34.98
N ASP A 246 -6.34 17.74 -36.28
CA ASP A 246 -7.07 16.76 -37.12
C ASP A 246 -7.14 15.33 -36.54
N PHE A 247 -6.31 14.99 -35.55
CA PHE A 247 -6.20 13.66 -34.96
C PHE A 247 -6.42 13.60 -33.44
N ALA A 248 -6.47 14.73 -32.72
CA ALA A 248 -6.61 14.77 -31.26
C ALA A 248 -7.08 16.16 -30.78
N SER A 249 -8.35 16.50 -31.02
CA SER A 249 -8.92 17.74 -30.48
C SER A 249 -9.06 17.65 -28.96
N VAL A 250 -8.51 18.63 -28.24
CA VAL A 250 -8.72 18.78 -26.80
C VAL A 250 -9.88 19.73 -26.58
N ALA A 251 -10.95 19.23 -25.95
CA ALA A 251 -12.13 20.01 -25.64
C ALA A 251 -12.67 19.68 -24.25
N TYR A 252 -13.29 20.67 -23.62
CA TYR A 252 -13.89 20.49 -22.30
C TYR A 252 -15.22 21.22 -22.15
N LEU A 253 -16.01 20.78 -21.18
CA LEU A 253 -17.31 21.31 -20.82
C LEU A 253 -17.17 22.17 -19.56
N ARG A 254 -17.37 23.48 -19.71
CA ARG A 254 -17.41 24.44 -18.61
C ARG A 254 -18.81 24.50 -18.03
N VAL A 255 -18.94 24.30 -16.72
CA VAL A 255 -20.22 24.37 -16.01
C VAL A 255 -20.45 25.80 -15.52
N LYS A 256 -21.44 26.49 -16.07
CA LYS A 256 -21.80 27.87 -15.65
C LYS A 256 -22.75 27.88 -14.48
N ASN A 257 -23.73 26.98 -14.48
CA ASN A 257 -24.73 26.92 -13.43
C ASN A 257 -25.32 25.52 -13.27
N ALA A 258 -25.58 25.13 -12.02
CA ALA A 258 -26.17 23.86 -11.65
C ALA A 258 -27.09 24.01 -10.43
N ARG A 259 -28.01 23.06 -10.25
CA ARG A 259 -28.86 23.00 -9.05
C ARG A 259 -28.88 21.60 -8.46
N LEU A 260 -29.21 21.53 -7.17
CA LEU A 260 -29.39 20.27 -6.45
C LEU A 260 -30.87 19.88 -6.47
N LEU A 261 -31.12 18.62 -6.82
CA LEU A 261 -32.42 18.00 -6.79
C LEU A 261 -32.49 17.00 -5.63
N PRO A 262 -33.62 16.90 -4.91
CA PRO A 262 -33.83 15.85 -3.93
C PRO A 262 -33.66 14.46 -4.55
N LYS A 263 -33.10 13.53 -3.78
CA LYS A 263 -32.87 12.15 -4.17
C LYS A 263 -33.41 11.21 -3.10
N GLU A 264 -33.99 10.09 -3.53
CA GLU A 264 -34.30 8.98 -2.64
C GLU A 264 -33.01 8.19 -2.35
N LEU A 265 -32.73 7.98 -1.06
CA LEU A 265 -31.53 7.27 -0.62
C LEU A 265 -31.74 5.76 -0.76
N GLU A 266 -31.37 5.23 -1.91
CA GLU A 266 -31.34 3.79 -2.14
C GLU A 266 -30.03 3.18 -1.59
N HIS A 267 -30.16 2.03 -0.92
CA HIS A 267 -29.00 1.27 -0.48
C HIS A 267 -28.49 0.41 -1.64
N VAL A 268 -27.56 0.97 -2.41
CA VAL A 268 -26.86 0.24 -3.48
C VAL A 268 -25.68 -0.52 -2.87
N GLU A 269 -25.62 -1.83 -3.11
CA GLU A 269 -24.46 -2.63 -2.72
C GLU A 269 -23.29 -2.33 -3.68
N ILE A 270 -22.22 -1.74 -3.15
CA ILE A 270 -21.01 -1.47 -3.94
C ILE A 270 -20.24 -2.79 -4.11
N PRO A 271 -20.00 -3.29 -5.33
CA PRO A 271 -19.26 -4.53 -5.55
C PRO A 271 -17.84 -4.40 -5.02
N ALA A 272 -17.28 -5.50 -4.51
CA ALA A 272 -15.90 -5.56 -4.05
C ALA A 272 -15.28 -6.86 -4.55
N PRO A 273 -13.99 -6.85 -4.92
CA PRO A 273 -13.33 -8.03 -5.43
C PRO A 273 -13.19 -9.07 -4.32
N PRO A 274 -13.20 -10.37 -4.65
CA PRO A 274 -12.99 -11.42 -3.67
C PRO A 274 -11.58 -11.33 -3.06
N MET A 275 -11.45 -11.81 -1.82
CA MET A 275 -10.17 -11.80 -1.10
C MET A 275 -9.09 -12.62 -1.82
N LEU A 276 -9.47 -13.81 -2.30
CA LEU A 276 -8.62 -14.70 -3.10
C LEU A 276 -9.00 -14.59 -4.58
N SER A 277 -8.00 -14.47 -5.44
CA SER A 277 -8.15 -14.62 -6.88
C SER A 277 -8.56 -16.04 -7.23
N GLU A 278 -9.08 -16.25 -8.43
CA GLU A 278 -9.46 -17.57 -8.91
C GLU A 278 -8.26 -18.55 -8.84
N GLU A 279 -7.05 -18.11 -9.18
CA GLU A 279 -5.84 -18.94 -9.09
C GLU A 279 -5.50 -19.31 -7.64
N ALA A 280 -5.65 -18.36 -6.71
CA ALA A 280 -5.41 -18.62 -5.29
C ALA A 280 -6.47 -19.54 -4.68
N GLN A 281 -7.72 -19.48 -5.16
CA GLN A 281 -8.79 -20.40 -4.74
C GLN A 281 -8.50 -21.84 -5.18
N VAL A 282 -7.93 -22.05 -6.37
CA VAL A 282 -7.50 -23.38 -6.83
C VAL A 282 -6.47 -24.00 -5.87
N LEU A 283 -5.54 -23.19 -5.34
CA LEU A 283 -4.58 -23.65 -4.34
C LEU A 283 -5.25 -24.12 -3.05
N VAL A 284 -6.27 -23.41 -2.59
CA VAL A 284 -7.03 -23.80 -1.39
C VAL A 284 -7.79 -25.11 -1.59
N GLN A 285 -8.24 -25.39 -2.81
CA GLN A 285 -8.96 -26.61 -3.15
C GLN A 285 -8.02 -27.80 -3.46
N THR A 286 -6.72 -27.56 -3.58
CA THR A 286 -5.74 -28.62 -3.89
C THR A 286 -5.59 -29.56 -2.69
N PRO A 287 -5.86 -30.87 -2.84
CA PRO A 287 -5.67 -31.82 -1.76
C PRO A 287 -4.20 -31.86 -1.34
N LEU A 288 -3.93 -31.63 -0.05
CA LEU A 288 -2.60 -31.85 0.48
C LEU A 288 -2.29 -33.36 0.45
N PRO A 289 -1.13 -33.78 -0.10
CA PRO A 289 -0.69 -35.16 -0.03
C PRO A 289 -0.69 -35.63 1.41
N THR A 290 -1.41 -36.70 1.71
CA THR A 290 -1.42 -37.30 3.05
C THR A 290 -0.09 -38.01 3.29
N ARG A 291 0.24 -38.31 4.55
CA ARG A 291 1.46 -39.07 4.91
C ARG A 291 1.62 -40.40 4.15
N HIS A 292 0.56 -40.90 3.51
CA HIS A 292 0.50 -42.19 2.83
C HIS A 292 0.50 -42.09 1.30
N ASP A 293 0.68 -40.91 0.71
CA ASP A 293 0.62 -40.73 -0.74
C ASP A 293 1.89 -41.26 -1.45
N PRO A 294 1.80 -42.32 -2.29
CA PRO A 294 2.97 -42.96 -2.90
C PRO A 294 3.67 -42.11 -3.96
N ALA A 295 3.02 -41.07 -4.51
CA ALA A 295 3.61 -40.16 -5.48
C ALA A 295 4.62 -39.17 -4.87
N VAL A 296 4.67 -39.09 -3.52
CA VAL A 296 5.57 -38.23 -2.75
C VAL A 296 6.39 -39.09 -1.79
N GLN A 297 6.92 -40.24 -2.26
CA GLN A 297 7.96 -40.94 -1.50
C GLN A 297 9.23 -40.07 -1.44
N PRO A 298 9.80 -39.85 -0.25
CA PRO A 298 10.81 -38.83 -0.09
C PRO A 298 12.20 -39.32 -0.55
N GLN A 299 12.87 -38.55 -1.41
CA GLN A 299 14.33 -38.43 -1.32
C GLN A 299 14.76 -37.60 -0.09
N TYR A 300 13.80 -37.19 0.75
CA TYR A 300 14.03 -36.65 2.08
C TYR A 300 14.23 -37.81 3.07
N ARG A 301 15.47 -38.06 3.49
CA ARG A 301 15.70 -38.84 4.72
C ARG A 301 15.04 -38.07 5.85
N GLU A 302 13.97 -38.61 6.44
CA GLU A 302 13.55 -38.16 7.76
C GLU A 302 14.78 -38.24 8.68
N PRO A 303 15.11 -37.18 9.45
CA PRO A 303 16.08 -37.33 10.51
C PRO A 303 15.54 -38.42 11.43
N THR A 304 16.28 -39.53 11.50
CA THR A 304 16.00 -40.68 12.35
C THR A 304 16.20 -40.26 13.79
N THR A 305 15.23 -39.56 14.35
CA THR A 305 15.21 -39.16 15.74
C THR A 305 13.80 -39.39 16.25
N SER A 306 13.67 -40.30 17.21
CA SER A 306 12.48 -40.49 18.03
C SER A 306 11.89 -39.16 18.53
N PRO A 307 10.59 -39.07 18.83
CA PRO A 307 9.99 -37.84 19.37
C PRO A 307 10.63 -37.38 20.70
N ASP A 308 11.26 -38.29 21.46
CA ASP A 308 12.07 -37.98 22.65
C ASP A 308 13.48 -37.46 22.34
N SER A 309 13.91 -37.54 21.09
CA SER A 309 15.19 -37.05 20.60
C SER A 309 15.00 -35.96 19.55
N ALA A 310 13.94 -35.15 19.65
CA ALA A 310 14.07 -33.75 19.29
C ALA A 310 15.16 -33.19 20.20
N HIS A 311 16.41 -33.46 19.84
CA HIS A 311 17.53 -32.71 20.33
C HIS A 311 17.13 -31.27 20.01
N ARG A 312 16.64 -30.56 21.02
CA ARG A 312 17.05 -29.19 21.25
C ARG A 312 18.56 -29.29 21.17
N VAL A 313 19.08 -29.23 19.95
CA VAL A 313 20.39 -28.68 19.71
C VAL A 313 20.17 -27.30 20.28
N HIS A 314 20.47 -27.13 21.57
CA HIS A 314 20.82 -25.83 22.08
C HIS A 314 21.84 -25.40 21.03
N PRO A 315 21.52 -24.41 20.18
CA PRO A 315 22.52 -23.92 19.27
C PRO A 315 23.70 -23.68 20.20
N ARG A 316 24.86 -24.28 19.92
CA ARG A 316 26.09 -23.82 20.57
C ARG A 316 25.97 -22.32 20.46
N LEU A 317 25.78 -21.64 21.59
CA LEU A 317 25.46 -20.22 21.59
C LEU A 317 26.57 -19.64 20.75
N LEU A 318 26.25 -19.26 19.51
CA LEU A 318 27.11 -18.40 18.76
C LEU A 318 26.93 -17.08 19.49
N THR A 319 27.59 -16.96 20.65
CA THR A 319 28.06 -15.73 21.27
C THR A 319 29.09 -15.06 20.36
N GLY A 320 28.99 -15.31 19.05
CA GLY A 320 29.91 -14.90 18.03
C GLY A 320 29.65 -13.44 17.75
N LEU A 321 30.74 -12.72 17.64
CA LEU A 321 30.82 -11.43 16.98
C LEU A 321 30.05 -11.49 15.62
N PRO A 322 29.56 -10.35 15.13
CA PRO A 322 28.94 -10.27 13.81
C PRO A 322 29.82 -10.95 12.75
N SER A 323 29.21 -11.77 11.90
CA SER A 323 29.91 -12.34 10.74
C SER A 323 29.80 -11.38 9.58
N VAL A 324 30.93 -10.91 9.06
CA VAL A 324 30.98 -9.96 7.94
C VAL A 324 31.57 -10.63 6.71
N CYS A 325 30.88 -10.53 5.56
CA CYS A 325 31.39 -11.03 4.28
C CYS A 325 31.12 -10.02 3.17
N VAL A 326 32.19 -9.64 2.48
CA VAL A 326 32.16 -8.79 1.29
C VAL A 326 32.43 -9.64 0.05
N LYS A 327 31.57 -9.54 -0.97
CA LYS A 327 31.81 -10.15 -2.28
C LYS A 327 31.36 -9.22 -3.41
N GLY A 328 32.32 -8.72 -4.18
CA GLY A 328 32.03 -7.72 -5.22
C GLY A 328 31.46 -6.46 -4.58
N GLY A 329 30.35 -5.94 -5.13
CA GLY A 329 29.64 -4.79 -4.58
C GLY A 329 28.69 -5.10 -3.41
N TRP A 330 28.68 -6.34 -2.90
CA TRP A 330 27.77 -6.80 -1.86
C TRP A 330 28.48 -6.96 -0.51
N LEU A 331 27.76 -6.59 0.54
CA LEU A 331 28.14 -6.77 1.94
C LEU A 331 27.02 -7.50 2.68
N SER A 332 27.38 -8.55 3.41
CA SER A 332 26.48 -9.24 4.33
C SER A 332 27.03 -9.16 5.75
N ILE A 333 26.15 -8.83 6.70
CA ILE A 333 26.45 -8.77 8.12
C ILE A 333 25.43 -9.66 8.83
N GLY A 334 25.88 -10.78 9.36
CA GLY A 334 25.04 -11.75 10.06
C GLY A 334 25.24 -11.72 11.57
N ASN A 335 24.22 -12.17 12.30
CA ASN A 335 24.24 -12.36 13.75
C ASN A 335 24.55 -11.06 14.53
N VAL A 336 24.04 -9.92 14.06
CA VAL A 336 24.14 -8.67 14.82
C VAL A 336 23.23 -8.76 16.03
N GLN A 337 23.81 -8.64 17.22
CA GLN A 337 23.11 -8.61 18.50
C GLN A 337 23.99 -7.88 19.52
N TYR A 338 23.37 -7.31 20.53
CA TYR A 338 24.09 -6.73 21.66
C TYR A 338 23.99 -7.65 22.88
N VAL A 339 25.14 -8.02 23.44
CA VAL A 339 25.24 -8.85 24.64
C VAL A 339 25.91 -8.04 25.74
N PRO A 340 25.21 -7.74 26.86
CA PRO A 340 25.81 -7.01 27.96
C PRO A 340 26.97 -7.79 28.56
N SER A 341 28.07 -7.10 28.84
CA SER A 341 29.30 -7.69 29.38
C SER A 341 29.23 -7.94 30.90
N THR A 342 28.31 -7.26 31.60
CA THR A 342 28.14 -7.41 33.05
C THR A 342 26.67 -7.55 33.46
N PRO A 343 26.37 -8.23 34.59
CA PRO A 343 25.00 -8.32 35.11
C PRO A 343 24.39 -6.95 35.45
N SER A 344 25.21 -5.98 35.88
CA SER A 344 24.74 -4.62 36.17
C SER A 344 24.32 -3.86 34.90
N GLU A 345 24.98 -4.12 33.78
CA GLU A 345 24.64 -3.55 32.48
C GLU A 345 23.33 -4.17 31.97
N GLN A 346 23.20 -5.49 32.09
CA GLN A 346 21.97 -6.21 31.74
C GLN A 346 20.74 -5.67 32.50
N GLN A 347 20.87 -5.36 33.80
CA GLN A 347 19.75 -4.82 34.59
C GLN A 347 19.28 -3.43 34.14
N LYS A 348 20.16 -2.63 33.53
CA LYS A 348 19.85 -1.29 33.04
C LYS A 348 19.47 -1.26 31.56
N LEU A 349 19.61 -2.38 30.86
CA LEU A 349 19.46 -2.46 29.41
C LEU A 349 18.00 -2.35 28.98
N THR A 350 17.61 -1.17 28.52
CA THR A 350 16.30 -0.97 27.86
C THR A 350 16.33 -1.52 26.43
N LEU A 351 15.14 -1.72 25.85
CA LEU A 351 15.03 -2.14 24.44
C LEU A 351 15.65 -1.11 23.50
N ASP A 352 15.44 0.19 23.78
CA ASP A 352 16.00 1.30 23.01
C ASP A 352 17.52 1.25 22.98
N MET A 353 18.15 1.05 24.15
CA MET A 353 19.62 0.94 24.26
C MET A 353 20.16 -0.28 23.50
N GLU A 354 19.48 -1.43 23.60
CA GLU A 354 19.87 -2.65 22.88
C GLU A 354 19.76 -2.48 21.36
N ALA A 355 18.65 -1.91 20.88
CA ALA A 355 18.44 -1.63 19.46
C ALA A 355 19.47 -0.60 18.95
N GLN A 356 19.73 0.46 19.72
CA GLN A 356 20.72 1.47 19.37
C GLN A 356 22.12 0.87 19.23
N ALA A 357 22.54 0.04 20.19
CA ALA A 357 23.82 -0.65 20.14
C ALA A 357 23.93 -1.57 18.90
N CYS A 358 22.86 -2.28 18.54
CA CYS A 358 22.83 -3.08 17.30
C CYS A 358 23.05 -2.21 16.05
N PHE A 359 22.39 -1.05 15.96
CA PHE A 359 22.59 -0.14 14.82
C PHE A 359 23.97 0.52 14.81
N GLU A 360 24.57 0.78 15.97
CA GLU A 360 25.96 1.25 16.07
C GLU A 360 26.94 0.20 15.52
N ILE A 361 26.74 -1.08 15.87
CA ILE A 361 27.52 -2.20 15.31
C ILE A 361 27.35 -2.29 13.78
N ILE A 362 26.10 -2.18 13.29
CA ILE A 362 25.81 -2.18 11.85
C ILE A 362 26.53 -1.02 11.15
N ASN A 363 26.39 0.19 11.67
CA ASN A 363 27.03 1.38 11.12
C ASN A 363 28.55 1.27 11.07
N HIS A 364 29.16 0.74 12.13
CA HIS A 364 30.61 0.51 12.16
C HIS A 364 31.05 -0.40 11.01
N HIS A 365 30.41 -1.57 10.86
CA HIS A 365 30.78 -2.52 9.82
C HIS A 365 30.46 -2.05 8.40
N LEU A 366 29.39 -1.27 8.21
CA LEU A 366 29.09 -0.63 6.92
C LEU A 366 30.20 0.35 6.55
N ASN A 367 30.53 1.28 7.46
CA ASN A 367 31.54 2.32 7.24
C ASN A 367 32.94 1.74 6.98
N ASP A 368 33.33 0.70 7.71
CA ASP A 368 34.61 0.00 7.53
C ASP A 368 34.79 -0.55 6.10
N HIS A 369 33.68 -0.78 5.38
CA HIS A 369 33.68 -1.32 4.03
C HIS A 369 33.17 -0.32 2.98
N GLY A 370 32.99 0.95 3.34
CA GLY A 370 32.55 2.00 2.42
C GLY A 370 31.06 1.97 2.05
N PHE A 371 30.23 1.37 2.92
CA PHE A 371 28.76 1.39 2.81
C PHE A 371 28.16 2.30 3.88
N THR A 372 26.90 2.67 3.70
CA THR A 372 26.08 3.46 4.62
C THR A 372 24.76 2.75 4.88
N LEU A 373 23.94 3.25 5.82
CA LEU A 373 22.59 2.71 6.06
C LEU A 373 21.69 2.79 4.81
N ALA A 374 21.93 3.75 3.93
CA ALA A 374 21.16 3.92 2.70
C ALA A 374 21.36 2.74 1.73
N ASP A 375 22.52 2.08 1.80
CA ASP A 375 22.93 0.97 0.94
C ASP A 375 22.35 -0.39 1.39
N ILE A 376 21.63 -0.44 2.52
CA ILE A 376 20.98 -1.67 2.98
C ILE A 376 19.77 -1.99 2.09
N GLY A 377 19.78 -3.16 1.45
CA GLY A 377 18.67 -3.66 0.64
C GLY A 377 17.65 -4.50 1.44
N GLN A 378 18.14 -5.28 2.41
CA GLN A 378 17.32 -6.23 3.18
C GLN A 378 17.79 -6.33 4.64
N ILE A 379 16.82 -6.41 5.56
CA ILE A 379 17.02 -6.70 6.98
C ILE A 379 16.14 -7.89 7.40
N SER A 380 16.75 -8.96 7.90
CA SER A 380 16.03 -9.96 8.71
C SER A 380 16.09 -9.55 10.17
N LEU A 381 14.95 -9.25 10.76
CA LEU A 381 14.81 -8.83 12.16
C LEU A 381 14.17 -9.96 12.98
N PHE A 382 14.91 -10.50 13.92
CA PHE A 382 14.45 -11.50 14.86
C PHE A 382 14.19 -10.86 16.21
N ILE A 383 13.01 -11.11 16.77
CA ILE A 383 12.62 -10.63 18.09
C ILE A 383 12.25 -11.79 19.00
N SER A 384 12.60 -11.68 20.29
CA SER A 384 12.30 -12.72 21.28
C SER A 384 10.80 -12.93 21.55
N THR A 385 10.00 -11.87 21.37
CA THR A 385 8.53 -11.89 21.52
C THR A 385 7.91 -10.87 20.56
N MET A 386 6.69 -11.14 20.08
CA MET A 386 5.93 -10.15 19.30
C MET A 386 5.47 -8.96 20.15
N ASP A 387 5.52 -9.04 21.49
CA ASP A 387 5.15 -7.92 22.38
C ASP A 387 6.04 -6.68 22.18
N ILE A 388 7.29 -6.88 21.74
CA ILE A 388 8.22 -5.77 21.48
C ILE A 388 8.12 -5.22 20.06
N PHE A 389 7.25 -5.76 19.20
CA PHE A 389 7.14 -5.40 17.78
C PHE A 389 6.83 -3.91 17.55
N THR A 390 5.88 -3.34 18.29
CA THR A 390 5.51 -1.93 18.15
C THR A 390 6.66 -1.02 18.59
N SER A 391 7.29 -1.32 19.73
CA SER A 391 8.40 -0.53 20.27
C SER A 391 9.63 -0.57 19.34
N ILE A 392 10.00 -1.76 18.84
CA ILE A 392 11.13 -1.87 17.91
C ILE A 392 10.87 -1.16 16.57
N ASN A 393 9.62 -1.15 16.09
CA ASN A 393 9.27 -0.38 14.89
C ASN A 393 9.44 1.13 15.09
N ALA A 394 9.09 1.65 16.28
CA ALA A 394 9.29 3.05 16.62
C ALA A 394 10.80 3.41 16.57
N ILE A 395 11.65 2.60 17.20
CA ILE A 395 13.12 2.79 17.16
C ILE A 395 13.64 2.66 15.73
N TYR A 396 13.28 1.58 15.03
CA TYR A 396 13.73 1.33 13.65
C TYR A 396 13.42 2.50 12.71
N SER A 397 12.24 3.12 12.86
CA SER A 397 11.81 4.25 12.03
C SER A 397 12.68 5.51 12.15
N THR A 398 13.52 5.61 13.19
CA THR A 398 14.46 6.74 13.33
C THR A 398 15.70 6.58 12.45
N TYR A 399 16.02 5.35 12.02
CA TYR A 399 17.21 5.05 11.21
C TYR A 399 16.98 5.18 9.71
N PHE A 400 15.73 5.04 9.25
CA PHE A 400 15.39 5.03 7.83
C PHE A 400 14.30 6.06 7.50
N GLY A 401 14.54 6.86 6.45
CA GLY A 401 13.60 7.86 5.96
C GLY A 401 12.57 7.29 4.98
N THR A 402 12.43 7.92 3.82
CA THR A 402 11.62 7.38 2.71
C THR A 402 12.27 6.12 2.14
N SER A 403 11.44 5.20 1.62
CA SER A 403 11.90 3.93 1.04
C SER A 403 12.85 3.12 1.95
N PRO A 404 12.46 2.74 3.18
CA PRO A 404 13.30 1.92 4.06
C PRO A 404 13.64 0.56 3.42
N PRO A 405 14.67 -0.16 3.89
CA PRO A 405 15.00 -1.49 3.38
C PRO A 405 13.81 -2.46 3.42
N THR A 406 13.88 -3.50 2.60
CA THR A 406 12.96 -4.64 2.75
C THR A 406 13.23 -5.33 4.08
N ARG A 407 12.19 -5.91 4.67
CA ARG A 407 12.25 -6.48 6.01
C ARG A 407 11.39 -7.70 6.19
N ALA A 408 11.93 -8.71 6.86
CA ALA A 408 11.16 -9.75 7.51
C ALA A 408 11.35 -9.63 9.02
N CYS A 409 10.27 -9.41 9.77
CA CYS A 409 10.32 -9.36 11.23
C CYS A 409 9.60 -10.58 11.80
N VAL A 410 10.30 -11.43 12.55
CA VAL A 410 9.79 -12.72 13.02
C VAL A 410 10.11 -12.93 14.50
N GLY A 411 9.10 -13.37 15.25
CA GLY A 411 9.26 -13.82 16.63
C GLY A 411 9.93 -15.20 16.68
N VAL A 412 11.05 -15.32 17.37
CA VAL A 412 11.80 -16.58 17.52
C VAL A 412 12.33 -16.73 18.94
N ASP A 413 12.61 -17.97 19.36
CA ASP A 413 13.22 -18.27 20.67
C ASP A 413 14.71 -17.84 20.68
N LEU A 414 14.95 -16.57 20.98
CA LEU A 414 16.30 -16.02 21.10
C LEU A 414 16.91 -16.35 22.46
N PRO A 415 18.23 -16.64 22.53
CA PRO A 415 18.88 -16.94 23.79
C PRO A 415 18.90 -15.73 24.72
N SER A 416 18.39 -15.90 25.94
CA SER A 416 18.49 -14.89 26.99
C SER A 416 19.95 -14.45 27.20
N PRO A 417 20.25 -13.14 27.37
CA PRO A 417 19.30 -12.04 27.51
C PRO A 417 18.95 -11.30 26.20
N VAL A 418 19.33 -11.84 25.04
CA VAL A 418 19.16 -11.17 23.74
C VAL A 418 17.69 -11.10 23.39
N ARG A 419 17.19 -9.88 23.11
CA ARG A 419 15.81 -9.65 22.67
C ARG A 419 15.72 -9.36 21.18
N ILE A 420 16.80 -8.87 20.58
CA ILE A 420 16.87 -8.48 19.16
C ILE A 420 18.08 -9.12 18.49
N ARG A 421 17.90 -9.67 17.30
CA ARG A 421 18.99 -10.06 16.40
C ARG A 421 18.70 -9.63 14.97
N MET A 422 19.70 -9.18 14.23
CA MET A 422 19.56 -8.74 12.84
C MET A 422 20.57 -9.38 11.90
N ASP A 423 20.13 -9.67 10.68
CA ASP A 423 20.99 -9.95 9.53
C ASP A 423 20.74 -8.90 8.43
N ILE A 424 21.81 -8.42 7.81
CA ILE A 424 21.82 -7.30 6.87
C ILE A 424 22.42 -7.75 5.55
N ILE A 425 21.79 -7.35 4.45
CA ILE A 425 22.40 -7.38 3.10
C ILE A 425 22.41 -5.96 2.56
N ALA A 426 23.59 -5.48 2.19
CA ALA A 426 23.83 -4.17 1.60
C ALA A 426 24.53 -4.30 0.24
N CYS A 427 24.29 -3.34 -0.65
CA CYS A 427 24.92 -3.26 -1.96
C CYS A 427 25.23 -1.81 -2.32
N ASN A 428 26.36 -1.58 -2.97
CA ASN A 428 26.80 -0.24 -3.33
C ASN A 428 26.21 0.13 -4.69
N LYS A 429 25.01 0.74 -4.70
CA LYS A 429 24.47 1.43 -5.89
C LYS A 429 23.94 2.83 -5.56
N PRO A 430 24.11 3.77 -6.51
CA PRO A 430 23.65 5.15 -6.34
C PRO A 430 22.11 5.31 -6.40
N HIS A 431 21.39 4.34 -7.00
CA HIS A 431 19.95 4.42 -7.21
C HIS A 431 19.27 3.11 -6.81
N ARG A 432 18.28 3.21 -5.93
CA ARG A 432 17.36 2.13 -5.55
C ARG A 432 15.95 2.53 -6.02
N ILE A 433 15.13 1.57 -6.37
CA ILE A 433 13.70 1.68 -6.58
C ILE A 433 13.07 0.82 -5.50
N ALA A 434 12.14 1.38 -4.74
CA ALA A 434 11.40 0.63 -3.73
C ALA A 434 9.89 0.70 -3.99
N LEU A 435 9.21 -0.41 -3.74
CA LEU A 435 7.75 -0.44 -3.64
C LEU A 435 7.37 -0.43 -2.18
N HIS A 436 6.59 0.57 -1.80
CA HIS A 436 6.08 0.76 -0.46
C HIS A 436 4.58 1.06 -0.57
N VAL A 437 3.72 0.30 0.09
CA VAL A 437 2.25 0.46 0.12
C VAL A 437 1.84 0.82 1.54
N GLN A 438 1.24 1.99 1.71
CA GLN A 438 0.75 2.50 3.00
C GLN A 438 -0.77 2.61 3.03
N GLY A 439 -1.41 2.73 1.86
CA GLY A 439 -2.85 2.85 1.76
C GLY A 439 -3.61 1.53 1.94
N LEU A 440 -4.80 1.61 2.53
CA LEU A 440 -5.78 0.52 2.48
C LEU A 440 -6.35 0.41 1.07
N SER A 441 -6.35 -0.81 0.52
CA SER A 441 -6.82 -1.10 -0.84
C SER A 441 -7.35 -2.54 -0.93
N TYR A 442 -7.88 -2.94 -2.09
CA TYR A 442 -8.17 -4.35 -2.39
C TYR A 442 -6.96 -5.14 -2.90
N TRP A 443 -5.90 -4.45 -3.31
CA TRP A 443 -4.80 -5.04 -4.05
C TRP A 443 -3.76 -5.67 -3.13
N ALA A 444 -3.12 -4.92 -2.24
CA ALA A 444 -2.05 -5.43 -1.38
C ALA A 444 -2.19 -4.88 0.04
N PRO A 445 -1.77 -5.65 1.06
CA PRO A 445 -1.82 -5.18 2.44
C PRO A 445 -0.85 -4.00 2.63
N ALA A 446 -1.32 -3.00 3.37
CA ALA A 446 -0.47 -1.90 3.80
C ALA A 446 0.66 -2.42 4.71
N ASN A 447 1.78 -1.70 4.75
CA ASN A 447 2.87 -2.07 5.63
C ASN A 447 2.48 -1.91 7.11
N ILE A 448 2.72 -2.97 7.89
CA ILE A 448 2.50 -2.97 9.36
C ILE A 448 3.70 -2.42 10.14
N GLY A 449 4.70 -1.90 9.44
CA GLY A 449 5.91 -1.33 10.03
C GLY A 449 6.76 -0.60 8.99
N PRO A 450 7.89 -0.01 9.41
CA PRO A 450 8.75 0.81 8.55
C PRO A 450 9.63 -0.06 7.64
N TYR A 451 9.09 -0.60 6.56
CA TYR A 451 9.84 -1.38 5.55
C TYR A 451 9.23 -1.23 4.16
N SER A 452 10.00 -1.41 3.09
CA SER A 452 9.46 -1.46 1.72
C SER A 452 9.00 -2.88 1.38
N GLN A 453 7.86 -3.09 0.71
CA GLN A 453 7.46 -4.42 0.25
C GLN A 453 8.49 -5.04 -0.68
N ALA A 454 9.07 -4.23 -1.59
CA ALA A 454 10.13 -4.67 -2.47
C ALA A 454 11.18 -3.58 -2.71
N ALA A 455 12.39 -3.98 -3.06
CA ALA A 455 13.47 -3.09 -3.49
C ALA A 455 14.36 -3.75 -4.56
N ASP A 456 14.93 -2.96 -5.47
CA ASP A 456 15.79 -3.44 -6.56
C ASP A 456 17.26 -3.63 -6.12
N GLU A 457 18.02 -4.29 -7.01
CA GLU A 457 19.46 -4.66 -7.01
C GLU A 457 19.63 -6.17 -7.22
N CYS A 458 19.07 -6.92 -6.28
CA CYS A 458 18.40 -8.20 -6.42
C CYS A 458 17.01 -7.91 -5.88
N VAL A 459 15.95 -8.39 -6.51
CA VAL A 459 14.59 -8.01 -6.10
C VAL A 459 14.34 -8.61 -4.72
N PHE A 460 14.56 -7.83 -3.67
CA PHE A 460 14.26 -8.26 -2.31
C PHE A 460 12.77 -8.06 -2.10
N VAL A 461 12.12 -9.03 -1.46
CA VAL A 461 10.71 -8.90 -1.08
C VAL A 461 10.56 -9.18 0.40
N SER A 462 9.93 -8.22 1.09
CA SER A 462 9.61 -8.31 2.51
C SER A 462 8.70 -9.48 2.85
N GLY A 463 8.63 -9.79 4.14
CA GLY A 463 7.73 -10.81 4.68
C GLY A 463 6.28 -10.65 4.18
N GLN A 464 5.77 -11.63 3.44
CA GLN A 464 4.36 -11.69 3.04
C GLN A 464 3.56 -12.51 4.06
N ILE A 465 2.57 -11.85 4.66
CA ILE A 465 1.65 -12.40 5.67
C ILE A 465 0.24 -12.39 5.08
N ALA A 466 -0.59 -13.36 5.45
CA ALA A 466 -1.98 -13.51 5.02
C ALA A 466 -2.94 -12.44 5.60
N LEU A 467 -2.63 -11.17 5.42
CA LEU A 467 -3.51 -10.07 5.81
C LEU A 467 -4.55 -9.81 4.72
N ASN A 468 -5.81 -9.64 5.11
CA ASN A 468 -6.87 -9.20 4.23
C ASN A 468 -6.70 -7.69 3.92
N PRO A 469 -6.35 -7.29 2.68
CA PRO A 469 -5.88 -5.93 2.38
C PRO A 469 -6.78 -4.77 2.82
N PRO A 470 -8.12 -4.83 2.66
CA PRO A 470 -9.02 -3.76 3.08
C PRO A 470 -9.12 -3.59 4.60
N THR A 471 -8.95 -4.67 5.37
CA THR A 471 -9.20 -4.68 6.82
C THR A 471 -7.93 -4.78 7.65
N MET A 472 -6.82 -5.20 7.04
CA MET A 472 -5.56 -5.55 7.69
C MET A 472 -5.69 -6.65 8.75
N ALA A 473 -6.82 -7.37 8.79
CA ALA A 473 -7.00 -8.53 9.65
C ALA A 473 -6.23 -9.72 9.10
N LEU A 474 -5.64 -10.54 9.97
CA LEU A 474 -5.08 -11.83 9.56
C LEU A 474 -6.23 -12.72 9.08
N ALA A 475 -5.98 -13.50 8.02
CA ALA A 475 -6.93 -14.52 7.59
C ALA A 475 -6.99 -15.63 8.67
N ASP A 476 -8.06 -15.62 9.46
CA ASP A 476 -8.33 -16.59 10.54
C ASP A 476 -8.76 -17.98 10.03
N GLU A 477 -8.47 -18.27 8.75
CA GLU A 477 -8.86 -19.49 8.05
C GLU A 477 -7.76 -20.56 8.12
N SER A 478 -7.93 -21.64 7.35
CA SER A 478 -6.97 -22.74 7.26
C SER A 478 -5.58 -22.29 6.79
N LEU A 479 -4.56 -23.11 7.11
CA LEU A 479 -3.19 -22.95 6.59
C LEU A 479 -3.13 -22.73 5.07
N LEU A 480 -3.99 -23.43 4.33
CA LEU A 480 -4.06 -23.32 2.87
C LEU A 480 -4.48 -21.93 2.41
N VAL A 481 -5.47 -21.34 3.07
CA VAL A 481 -5.93 -19.98 2.76
C VAL A 481 -4.83 -18.99 3.07
N GLN A 482 -4.18 -19.12 4.23
CA GLN A 482 -3.10 -18.22 4.60
C GLN A 482 -1.91 -18.31 3.63
N ALA A 483 -1.55 -19.52 3.23
CA ALA A 483 -0.51 -19.73 2.24
C ALA A 483 -0.90 -19.13 0.88
N ALA A 484 -2.11 -19.43 0.38
CA ALA A 484 -2.62 -18.92 -0.89
C ALA A 484 -2.66 -17.38 -0.92
N LEU A 485 -3.16 -16.76 0.15
CA LEU A 485 -3.21 -15.29 0.27
C LEU A 485 -1.80 -14.69 0.36
N SER A 486 -0.86 -15.32 1.07
CA SER A 486 0.53 -14.86 1.14
C SER A 486 1.25 -14.95 -0.21
N PHE A 487 1.02 -16.02 -0.98
CA PHE A 487 1.54 -16.15 -2.34
C PHE A 487 0.92 -15.14 -3.30
N GLN A 488 -0.38 -14.88 -3.17
CA GLN A 488 -1.07 -13.86 -3.96
C GLN A 488 -0.46 -12.47 -3.71
N HIS A 489 -0.18 -12.13 -2.45
CA HIS A 489 0.48 -10.85 -2.12
C HIS A 489 1.89 -10.77 -2.68
N LEU A 490 2.67 -11.86 -2.57
CA LEU A 490 3.99 -11.95 -3.19
C LEU A 490 3.93 -11.67 -4.69
N ASP A 491 3.01 -12.34 -5.40
CA ASP A 491 2.84 -12.21 -6.84
C ASP A 491 2.46 -10.79 -7.25
N ARG A 492 1.49 -10.20 -6.54
CA ARG A 492 1.04 -8.82 -6.75
C ARG A 492 2.19 -7.83 -6.55
N VAL A 493 2.94 -7.94 -5.46
CA VAL A 493 4.10 -7.09 -5.16
C VAL A 493 5.17 -7.22 -6.26
N VAL A 494 5.51 -8.45 -6.64
CA VAL A 494 6.51 -8.72 -7.69
C VAL A 494 6.06 -8.16 -9.04
N GLN A 495 4.81 -8.36 -9.43
CA GLN A 495 4.27 -7.86 -10.70
C GLN A 495 4.24 -6.33 -10.75
N ALA A 496 3.78 -5.66 -9.69
CA ALA A 496 3.79 -4.21 -9.64
C ALA A 496 5.22 -3.65 -9.63
N PHE A 497 6.14 -4.31 -8.93
CA PHE A 497 7.55 -3.91 -8.91
C PHE A 497 8.23 -4.13 -10.26
N HIS A 498 7.89 -5.20 -10.98
CA HIS A 498 8.37 -5.46 -12.33
C HIS A 498 7.98 -4.33 -13.30
N THR A 499 6.71 -3.93 -13.28
CA THR A 499 6.19 -2.84 -14.14
C THR A 499 6.80 -1.49 -13.77
N SER A 500 6.92 -1.20 -12.48
CA SER A 500 7.44 0.09 -11.98
C SER A 500 8.98 0.19 -12.05
N GLY A 501 9.68 -0.94 -12.03
CA GLY A 501 11.14 -1.06 -11.97
C GLY A 501 11.83 -1.40 -13.29
N GLY A 502 11.17 -1.18 -14.44
CA GLY A 502 11.80 -1.27 -15.76
C GLY A 502 11.80 -2.64 -16.43
N GLY A 503 10.97 -3.60 -16.00
CA GLY A 503 10.67 -4.81 -16.77
C GLY A 503 11.78 -5.89 -16.81
N TRP A 504 12.20 -6.38 -15.65
CA TRP A 504 13.30 -7.35 -15.49
C TRP A 504 12.85 -8.83 -15.54
N THR A 505 13.72 -9.77 -15.93
CA THR A 505 13.40 -11.22 -16.00
C THR A 505 14.39 -12.08 -15.19
N GLY A 506 13.95 -13.23 -14.63
CA GLY A 506 14.86 -14.21 -13.99
C GLY A 506 14.19 -15.28 -13.11
N ARG A 507 14.88 -15.82 -12.07
CA ARG A 507 14.38 -16.86 -11.14
C ARG A 507 14.62 -16.58 -9.64
N ALA A 508 13.76 -17.12 -8.78
CA ALA A 508 13.88 -17.00 -7.32
C ALA A 508 15.18 -17.66 -6.86
N LEU A 509 15.98 -16.95 -6.06
CA LEU A 509 17.27 -17.46 -5.57
C LEU A 509 17.14 -18.10 -4.20
N CYS A 510 16.37 -17.46 -3.32
CA CYS A 510 16.18 -17.89 -1.96
C CYS A 510 14.74 -17.63 -1.54
N ALA A 511 14.13 -18.61 -0.89
CA ALA A 511 12.86 -18.40 -0.22
C ALA A 511 12.97 -18.89 1.22
N VAL A 512 12.58 -18.05 2.15
CA VAL A 512 12.55 -18.34 3.58
C VAL A 512 11.09 -18.37 4.01
N CYS A 513 10.62 -19.56 4.38
CA CYS A 513 9.28 -19.76 4.92
C CYS A 513 9.37 -19.90 6.43
N TRP A 514 8.63 -19.07 7.16
CA TRP A 514 8.48 -19.17 8.61
C TRP A 514 7.11 -19.76 8.93
N THR A 515 7.06 -20.79 9.77
CA THR A 515 5.82 -21.44 10.20
C THR A 515 5.67 -21.29 11.71
N ALA A 516 4.45 -20.98 12.17
CA ALA A 516 4.17 -20.88 13.61
C ALA A 516 4.20 -22.27 14.31
N SER A 517 3.89 -23.35 13.59
CA SER A 517 3.98 -24.73 14.09
C SER A 517 4.90 -25.60 13.25
N VAL A 518 5.58 -26.55 13.90
CA VAL A 518 6.37 -27.60 13.24
C VAL A 518 5.48 -28.51 12.38
N ASP A 519 4.21 -28.69 12.77
CA ASP A 519 3.25 -29.51 12.02
C ASP A 519 2.93 -28.91 10.64
N ASP A 520 3.06 -27.59 10.50
CA ASP A 520 2.78 -26.88 9.24
C ASP A 520 3.94 -26.96 8.25
N LEU A 521 5.14 -27.39 8.67
CA LEU A 521 6.33 -27.42 7.81
C LEU A 521 6.15 -28.27 6.56
N ARG A 522 5.56 -29.47 6.69
CA ARG A 522 5.37 -30.40 5.56
C ARG A 522 4.32 -29.84 4.57
N PRO A 523 3.10 -29.48 5.00
CA PRO A 523 2.14 -28.81 4.12
C PRO A 523 2.69 -27.55 3.46
N ALA A 524 3.34 -26.66 4.23
CA ALA A 524 3.94 -25.44 3.71
C ALA A 524 4.97 -25.75 2.63
N THR A 525 5.87 -26.73 2.86
CA THR A 525 6.88 -27.14 1.88
C THR A 525 6.27 -27.63 0.57
N ILE A 526 5.20 -28.42 0.63
CA ILE A 526 4.52 -28.94 -0.57
C ILE A 526 3.91 -27.79 -1.38
N LEU A 527 3.19 -26.89 -0.71
CA LEU A 527 2.60 -25.70 -1.34
C LEU A 527 3.68 -24.81 -1.95
N TRP A 528 4.79 -24.62 -1.24
CA TRP A 528 5.91 -23.80 -1.68
C TRP A 528 6.55 -24.33 -2.96
N LYS A 529 6.80 -25.65 -3.02
CA LYS A 529 7.36 -26.30 -4.21
C LYS A 529 6.41 -26.20 -5.42
N ALA A 530 5.13 -26.48 -5.21
CA ALA A 530 4.13 -26.42 -6.29
C ALA A 530 4.00 -25.01 -6.91
N ASN A 531 4.21 -23.97 -6.12
CA ASN A 531 4.03 -22.58 -6.56
C ASN A 531 5.30 -21.90 -7.08
N LEU A 532 6.48 -22.25 -6.55
CA LEU A 532 7.74 -21.64 -7.00
C LEU A 532 8.28 -22.24 -8.31
N ASP A 533 8.09 -23.54 -8.55
CA ASP A 533 8.57 -24.18 -9.79
C ASP A 533 7.85 -23.64 -11.04
N TYR A 534 6.66 -23.05 -10.88
CA TYR A 534 5.83 -22.54 -11.97
C TYR A 534 6.14 -21.08 -12.37
N LYS A 535 6.75 -20.29 -11.49
CA LYS A 535 6.92 -18.84 -11.71
C LYS A 535 8.39 -18.45 -11.90
N ALA A 536 8.78 -18.29 -13.16
CA ALA A 536 10.09 -17.74 -13.55
C ALA A 536 10.16 -16.23 -13.23
N CYS A 537 10.56 -15.86 -12.00
CA CYS A 537 10.77 -14.45 -11.60
C CYS A 537 12.16 -14.20 -10.98
N ALA A 538 12.93 -13.20 -11.46
CA ALA A 538 14.33 -12.87 -11.11
C ALA A 538 14.66 -12.58 -9.66
N TYR A 539 15.80 -13.13 -9.22
CA TYR A 539 16.63 -12.72 -8.09
C TYR A 539 15.83 -12.32 -6.85
N LEU A 540 14.90 -13.20 -6.46
CA LEU A 540 14.04 -13.03 -5.30
C LEU A 540 14.70 -13.64 -4.05
N ILE A 541 14.91 -12.84 -3.01
CA ILE A 541 14.88 -13.36 -1.63
C ILE A 541 13.46 -13.10 -1.13
N CYS A 542 12.62 -14.12 -1.16
CA CYS A 542 11.26 -14.05 -0.65
C CYS A 542 11.23 -14.52 0.80
N CYS A 543 10.75 -13.68 1.71
CA CYS A 543 10.30 -14.16 3.02
C CYS A 543 8.77 -14.28 2.99
N SER A 544 8.23 -15.44 3.34
CA SER A 544 6.82 -15.55 3.69
C SER A 544 6.69 -16.12 5.08
N VAL A 545 5.79 -15.53 5.85
CA VAL A 545 5.49 -15.98 7.19
C VAL A 545 4.07 -16.53 7.13
N ILE A 546 3.96 -17.85 7.19
CA ILE A 546 2.68 -18.54 7.30
C ILE A 546 2.39 -18.67 8.79
N ASN A 547 1.49 -17.82 9.28
CA ASN A 547 1.23 -17.67 10.71
C ASN A 547 -0.09 -18.35 11.11
N SER A 548 -0.04 -19.61 11.53
CA SER A 548 -1.19 -20.27 12.16
C SER A 548 -1.39 -19.71 13.58
N TYR A 549 -2.08 -18.57 13.68
CA TYR A 549 -2.43 -17.95 14.97
C TYR A 549 -3.57 -18.69 15.67
N HIS A 550 -3.39 -19.98 15.97
CA HIS A 550 -4.29 -20.71 16.86
C HIS A 550 -3.55 -21.84 17.55
N ARG A 551 -3.05 -21.57 18.77
CA ARG A 551 -2.96 -22.49 19.94
C ARG A 551 -2.06 -21.95 21.07
N VAL A 552 -2.21 -20.67 21.44
CA VAL A 552 -1.77 -20.21 22.76
C VAL A 552 -3.01 -19.69 23.47
N SER A 553 -3.52 -20.54 24.37
CA SER A 553 -4.48 -20.32 25.46
C SER A 553 -5.46 -19.14 25.34
N ASP A 554 -6.75 -19.46 25.43
CA ASP A 554 -7.87 -18.56 25.74
C ASP A 554 -7.48 -17.46 26.74
N HIS A 555 -7.05 -16.32 26.23
CA HIS A 555 -7.04 -14.97 26.80
C HIS A 555 -6.11 -14.14 25.92
N HIS A 556 -6.63 -13.52 24.86
CA HIS A 556 -6.17 -12.23 24.30
C HIS A 556 -6.82 -11.98 22.92
N GLN A 557 -8.10 -11.59 22.93
CA GLN A 557 -8.66 -10.77 21.86
C GLN A 557 -8.48 -9.29 22.25
N SER A 558 -7.46 -8.62 21.71
CA SER A 558 -7.53 -7.20 21.29
C SER A 558 -6.14 -6.68 20.91
N TYR A 559 -5.81 -6.65 19.62
CA TYR A 559 -4.76 -5.78 19.10
C TYR A 559 -5.34 -4.91 17.98
N SER A 560 -5.93 -3.78 18.41
CA SER A 560 -6.14 -2.59 17.59
C SER A 560 -6.02 -1.37 18.51
N PRO A 561 -4.97 -0.54 18.37
CA PRO A 561 -4.88 0.70 19.14
C PRO A 561 -5.81 1.81 18.62
N LEU A 562 -6.53 1.61 17.51
CA LEU A 562 -7.23 2.69 16.79
C LEU A 562 -8.77 2.69 16.96
N LEU A 563 -9.35 1.86 17.83
CA LEU A 563 -10.82 1.79 17.98
C LEU A 563 -11.34 1.80 19.44
N LYS A 564 -10.49 2.04 20.44
CA LYS A 564 -10.90 1.91 21.86
C LYS A 564 -11.77 3.04 22.43
N ASN A 565 -11.99 4.16 21.72
CA ASN A 565 -12.72 5.31 22.31
C ASN A 565 -14.23 5.40 22.02
N CYS A 566 -14.87 4.39 21.42
CA CYS A 566 -16.30 4.46 21.07
C CYS A 566 -17.26 3.53 21.83
N ARG A 567 -16.78 2.68 22.76
CA ARG A 567 -17.66 1.69 23.43
C ARG A 567 -18.10 1.99 24.87
N GLU A 568 -17.49 2.95 25.58
CA GLU A 568 -17.81 3.16 27.01
C GLU A 568 -18.92 4.18 27.32
N LYS A 569 -19.71 4.64 26.35
CA LYS A 569 -20.81 5.59 26.60
C LYS A 569 -22.24 5.08 26.34
N ARG A 570 -22.44 3.78 26.10
CA ARG A 570 -23.80 3.21 25.87
C ARG A 570 -24.42 2.42 27.02
N ASP A 571 -23.66 2.04 28.06
CA ASP A 571 -24.17 1.12 29.10
C ASP A 571 -24.45 1.76 30.48
N SER A 572 -24.52 3.09 30.61
CA SER A 572 -24.90 3.75 31.89
C SER A 572 -26.31 4.35 31.94
N LYS A 573 -27.23 3.87 31.09
CA LYS A 573 -28.67 4.20 31.19
C LYS A 573 -29.54 2.96 31.00
N ARG A 574 -29.47 2.03 31.95
CA ARG A 574 -30.54 1.07 32.30
C ARG A 574 -30.16 0.32 33.57
N SER A 575 -30.37 0.99 34.70
CA SER A 575 -30.66 0.39 36.01
C SER A 575 -31.31 1.45 36.87
#